data_AF-A0A961KM94-F1
#
_entry.id   AF-A0A961KM94-F1
#
_cell.length_a   1.000
_cell.length_b   1.000
_cell.length_c   1.000
_cell.angle_alpha   90.00
_cell.angle_beta   90.00
_cell.angle_gamma   90.00
#
_symmetry.space_group_name_H-M   'P 1'
#
loop_
_entity.id
_entity.type
_entity.pdbx_description
1 polymer ?
#
loop_
_entity_poly.entity_id
_entity_poly.type
_entity_poly.pdbx_seq_one_letter_code
_entity_poly.pdbx_strand_id
1 'polypeptide(L)'
;MTPKLHAAAGTVALLTIGAFWLSTAVVELIGDAGQIAAVKTAILYGMAILIPAMAATGASGAALGRRMRLPLIAAKVRRMKIIAGNGLIVLVPSAVFLALRAQAGTFDTWFYAVQTVELVAGAVNIALLALNMRDGLRLSARSALARA
;
A
#
# COMPACT_ATOMS: atom_id res chain seq x y z
N MET A 1 20.23 2.45 -6.85
CA MET A 1 19.14 1.52 -7.22
C MET A 1 18.80 1.71 -8.69
N THR A 2 18.73 0.64 -9.47
CA THR A 2 18.40 0.72 -10.91
C THR A 2 16.90 0.96 -11.13
N PRO A 3 16.48 1.53 -12.27
CA PRO A 3 15.06 1.70 -12.60
C PRO A 3 14.27 0.38 -12.58
N LYS A 4 14.90 -0.74 -12.95
CA LYS A 4 14.31 -2.08 -12.88
C LYS A 4 14.01 -2.49 -11.44
N LEU A 5 14.95 -2.29 -10.52
CA LEU A 5 14.75 -2.61 -9.11
C LEU A 5 13.69 -1.70 -8.46
N HIS A 6 13.63 -0.42 -8.87
CA HIS A 6 12.53 0.49 -8.47
C HIS A 6 11.16 -0.01 -8.92
N ALA A 7 11.05 -0.42 -10.19
CA ALA A 7 9.80 -0.99 -10.69
C ALA A 7 9.42 -2.25 -9.92
N ALA A 8 10.37 -3.16 -9.68
CA ALA A 8 10.13 -4.37 -8.90
C ALA A 8 9.64 -4.06 -7.48
N ALA A 9 10.30 -3.16 -6.75
CA ALA A 9 9.88 -2.76 -5.41
C ALA A 9 8.46 -2.17 -5.39
N GLY A 10 8.14 -1.30 -6.36
CA GLY A 10 6.81 -0.71 -6.48
C GLY A 10 5.72 -1.74 -6.80
N THR A 11 6.03 -2.71 -7.66
CA THR A 11 5.13 -3.81 -7.99
C THR A 11 4.89 -4.71 -6.77
N VAL A 12 5.95 -5.09 -6.06
CA VAL A 12 5.83 -5.89 -4.82
C VAL A 12 4.93 -5.16 -3.83
N ALA A 13 5.18 -3.86 -3.60
CA ALA A 13 4.36 -3.09 -2.67
C ALA A 13 2.88 -3.05 -3.08
N LEU A 14 2.57 -2.84 -4.37
CA LEU A 14 1.20 -2.80 -4.89
C LEU A 14 0.50 -4.17 -4.79
N LEU A 15 1.20 -5.25 -5.12
CA LEU A 15 0.66 -6.61 -5.03
C LEU A 15 0.40 -7.00 -3.58
N THR A 16 1.33 -6.70 -2.68
CA THR A 16 1.17 -7.01 -1.25
C THR A 16 -0.02 -6.28 -0.63
N ILE A 17 -0.14 -4.96 -0.84
CA ILE A 17 -1.27 -4.21 -0.29
C ILE A 17 -2.61 -4.62 -0.95
N GLY A 18 -2.60 -4.93 -2.25
CA GLY A 18 -3.76 -5.49 -2.94
C GLY A 18 -4.18 -6.85 -2.38
N ALA A 19 -3.22 -7.73 -2.08
CA ALA A 19 -3.48 -9.03 -1.48
C ALA A 19 -4.07 -8.90 -0.07
N PHE A 20 -3.55 -7.99 0.77
CA PHE A 20 -4.09 -7.74 2.12
C PHE A 20 -5.53 -7.23 2.08
N TRP A 21 -5.81 -6.31 1.17
CA TRP A 21 -7.14 -5.75 1.01
C TRP A 21 -8.13 -6.81 0.51
N LEU A 22 -7.73 -7.59 -0.51
CA LEU A 22 -8.59 -8.64 -1.06
C LEU A 22 -8.83 -9.75 -0.06
N SER A 23 -7.81 -10.22 0.66
CA SER A 23 -7.98 -11.27 1.67
C SER A 23 -8.90 -10.81 2.80
N THR A 24 -8.77 -9.55 3.23
CA THR A 24 -9.71 -8.93 4.17
C THR A 24 -11.13 -8.90 3.60
N ALA A 25 -11.32 -8.38 2.39
CA ALA A 25 -12.65 -8.28 1.79
C ALA A 25 -13.32 -9.66 1.65
N VAL A 26 -12.56 -10.68 1.25
CA VAL A 26 -13.08 -12.06 1.13
C VAL A 26 -13.49 -12.60 2.50
N VAL A 27 -12.63 -12.50 3.51
CA VAL A 27 -12.92 -13.10 4.81
C VAL A 27 -14.05 -12.38 5.56
N GLU A 28 -14.22 -11.08 5.34
CA GLU A 28 -15.36 -10.32 5.90
C GLU A 28 -16.69 -10.64 5.21
N LEU A 29 -16.67 -11.08 3.94
CA LEU A 29 -17.90 -11.40 3.20
C LEU A 29 -18.39 -12.83 3.45
N ILE A 30 -17.46 -13.79 3.57
CA ILE A 30 -17.81 -15.22 3.57
C ILE A 30 -17.07 -16.05 4.64
N GLY A 31 -16.18 -15.44 5.42
CA GLY A 31 -15.34 -16.15 6.39
C GLY A 31 -15.95 -16.24 7.79
N ASP A 32 -15.40 -17.14 8.60
CA ASP A 32 -15.69 -17.25 10.03
C ASP A 32 -14.70 -16.43 10.89
N ALA A 33 -15.00 -16.32 12.19
CA ALA A 33 -14.20 -15.57 13.15
C ALA A 33 -12.73 -16.03 13.22
N GLY A 34 -12.46 -17.33 13.09
CA GLY A 34 -11.12 -17.89 13.09
C GLY A 34 -10.36 -17.51 11.82
N GLN A 35 -11.02 -17.55 10.67
CA GLN A 35 -10.45 -17.10 9.40
C GLN A 35 -10.15 -15.59 9.44
N ILE A 36 -11.05 -14.76 9.98
CA ILE A 36 -10.81 -13.31 10.13
C ILE A 36 -9.58 -13.09 11.01
N ALA A 37 -9.49 -13.76 12.16
CA ALA A 37 -8.34 -13.66 13.06
C ALA A 37 -7.03 -14.07 12.37
N ALA A 38 -7.04 -15.16 11.59
CA ALA A 38 -5.89 -15.62 10.83
C ALA A 38 -5.46 -14.57 9.79
N VAL A 39 -6.40 -14.02 9.01
CA VAL A 39 -6.10 -13.00 8.00
C VAL A 39 -5.56 -11.72 8.63
N LYS A 40 -6.17 -11.19 9.70
CA LYS A 40 -5.70 -9.96 10.36
C LYS A 40 -4.30 -10.15 10.97
N THR A 41 -4.04 -11.31 11.55
CA THR A 41 -2.72 -11.66 12.07
C THR A 41 -1.69 -11.79 10.94
N ALA A 42 -2.04 -12.46 9.84
CA ALA A 42 -1.16 -12.61 8.68
C ALA A 42 -0.83 -11.25 8.03
N ILE A 43 -1.80 -10.34 7.94
CA ILE A 43 -1.59 -8.97 7.44
C ILE A 43 -0.61 -8.23 8.35
N LEU A 44 -0.79 -8.30 9.68
CA LEU A 44 0.09 -7.64 10.63
C LEU A 44 1.55 -8.12 10.46
N TYR A 45 1.79 -9.43 10.34
CA TYR A 45 3.13 -9.94 10.06
C TYR A 45 3.62 -9.58 8.66
N GLY A 46 2.74 -9.60 7.66
CA GLY A 46 3.04 -9.20 6.30
C GLY A 46 3.49 -7.74 6.17
N MET A 47 3.16 -6.87 7.14
CA MET A 47 3.67 -5.50 7.19
C MET A 47 5.20 -5.44 7.29
N ALA A 48 5.86 -6.47 7.84
CA ALA A 48 7.32 -6.58 7.86
C ALA A 48 7.92 -6.63 6.45
N ILE A 49 7.16 -7.05 5.44
CA ILE A 49 7.56 -7.04 4.03
C ILE A 49 7.08 -5.74 3.34
N LEU A 50 5.82 -5.37 3.58
CA LEU A 50 5.20 -4.21 2.92
C LEU A 50 5.91 -2.89 3.27
N ILE A 51 6.22 -2.66 4.55
CA ILE A 51 6.82 -1.39 5.00
C ILE A 51 8.20 -1.17 4.35
N PRO A 52 9.15 -2.13 4.38
CA PRO A 52 10.42 -1.98 3.66
C PRO A 52 10.24 -1.81 2.14
N ALA A 53 9.34 -2.56 1.51
CA ALA A 53 9.07 -2.45 0.07
C ALA A 53 8.57 -1.04 -0.30
N MET A 54 7.65 -0.49 0.50
CA MET A 54 7.13 0.87 0.34
C MET A 54 8.21 1.93 0.59
N ALA A 55 9.00 1.78 1.65
CA ALA A 55 10.11 2.68 1.96
C ALA A 55 11.14 2.70 0.82
N ALA A 56 11.53 1.52 0.33
CA ALA A 56 12.45 1.39 -0.80
C ALA A 56 11.87 2.03 -2.07
N THR A 57 10.58 1.80 -2.37
CA THR A 57 9.89 2.40 -3.53
C THR A 57 9.84 3.92 -3.43
N GLY A 58 9.51 4.47 -2.26
CA GLY A 58 9.46 5.91 -2.01
C GLY A 58 10.82 6.57 -2.14
N ALA A 59 11.84 6.04 -1.45
CA ALA A 59 13.19 6.58 -1.44
C ALA A 59 13.85 6.51 -2.83
N SER A 60 13.77 5.35 -3.49
CA SER A 60 14.34 5.17 -4.83
C SER A 60 13.59 6.00 -5.88
N GLY A 61 12.27 6.15 -5.76
CA GLY A 61 11.48 7.01 -6.64
C GLY A 61 11.85 8.48 -6.52
N ALA A 62 12.07 8.97 -5.29
CA ALA A 62 12.55 10.33 -5.04
C ALA A 62 13.96 10.55 -5.61
N ALA A 63 14.85 9.57 -5.48
CA ALA A 63 16.20 9.63 -6.04
C ALA A 63 16.20 9.70 -7.58
N LEU A 64 15.41 8.83 -8.24
CA LEU A 64 15.29 8.80 -9.71
C LEU A 64 14.67 10.09 -10.28
N GLY A 65 13.71 10.69 -9.57
CA GLY A 65 13.05 11.92 -10.00
C GLY A 65 13.84 13.21 -9.70
N ARG A 66 14.92 13.16 -8.92
CA ARG A 66 15.58 14.35 -8.33
C ARG A 66 16.04 15.39 -9.36
N ARG A 67 16.49 14.95 -10.54
CA ARG A 67 17.01 15.85 -11.60
C ARG A 67 15.96 16.24 -12.64
N MET A 68 14.74 15.73 -12.52
CA MET A 68 13.69 15.92 -13.52
C MET A 68 12.70 16.99 -13.02
N ARG A 69 12.49 18.05 -13.82
CA ARG A 69 11.64 19.20 -13.46
C ARG A 69 10.25 19.17 -14.11
N LEU A 70 9.67 17.97 -14.25
CA LEU A 70 8.35 17.80 -14.88
C LEU A 70 7.22 17.95 -13.84
N PRO A 71 6.10 18.64 -14.15
CA PRO A 71 4.95 18.75 -13.25
C PRO A 71 4.42 17.40 -12.75
N LEU A 72 4.49 16.38 -13.61
CA LEU A 72 4.08 15.02 -13.32
C LEU A 72 4.91 14.38 -12.19
N ILE A 73 6.17 14.77 -12.01
CA ILE A 73 7.03 14.26 -10.94
C ILE A 73 6.69 14.90 -9.60
N ALA A 74 6.37 16.19 -9.59
CA ALA A 74 5.87 16.86 -8.39
C ALA A 74 4.56 16.22 -7.91
N ALA A 75 3.65 15.91 -8.84
CA ALA A 75 2.43 15.17 -8.53
C ALA A 75 2.73 13.76 -7.95
N LYS A 76 3.68 13.02 -8.53
CA LYS A 76 4.11 11.69 -8.06
C LYS A 76 4.67 11.71 -6.63
N VAL A 77 5.50 12.71 -6.33
CA VAL A 77 6.08 12.90 -4.98
C VAL A 77 4.99 13.27 -3.98
N ARG A 78 4.08 14.18 -4.34
CA ARG A 78 2.95 14.56 -3.47
C ARG A 78 2.06 13.36 -3.15
N ARG A 79 1.69 12.56 -4.16
CA ARG A 79 0.91 11.32 -3.94
C ARG A 79 1.65 10.34 -3.05
N MET A 80 2.96 10.17 -3.22
CA MET A 80 3.74 9.27 -2.37
C MET A 80 3.71 9.69 -0.89
N LYS A 81 3.73 11.00 -0.58
CA LYS A 81 3.58 11.48 0.80
C LYS A 81 2.21 11.16 1.38
N ILE A 82 1.14 11.32 0.59
CA ILE A 82 -0.23 10.97 1.01
C ILE A 82 -0.34 9.47 1.27
N ILE A 83 0.17 8.64 0.36
CA ILE A 83 0.18 7.18 0.48
C ILE A 83 0.92 6.73 1.75
N ALA A 84 2.11 7.30 1.99
CA ALA A 84 2.90 6.99 3.18
C ALA A 84 2.21 7.45 4.48
N GLY A 85 1.61 8.64 4.48
CA GLY A 85 0.86 9.15 5.62
C GLY A 85 -0.36 8.29 5.94
N ASN A 86 -1.17 7.94 4.93
CA ASN A 86 -2.31 7.05 5.09
C ASN A 86 -1.88 5.65 5.58
N GLY A 87 -0.81 5.11 5.02
CA GLY A 87 -0.21 3.84 5.45
C GLY A 87 0.20 3.85 6.92
N LEU A 88 0.98 4.84 7.33
CA LEU A 88 1.59 4.87 8.66
C LEU A 88 0.61 5.32 9.76
N ILE A 89 -0.26 6.27 9.48
CA ILE A 89 -1.10 6.93 10.49
C ILE A 89 -2.47 6.25 10.60
N VAL A 90 -2.99 5.67 9.50
CA VAL A 90 -4.32 5.05 9.47
C VAL A 90 -4.21 3.53 9.41
N LEU A 91 -3.56 2.99 8.38
CA LEU A 91 -3.59 1.54 8.10
C LEU A 91 -2.80 0.72 9.11
N VAL A 92 -1.59 1.13 9.49
CA VAL A 92 -0.75 0.41 10.46
C VAL A 92 -1.43 0.30 11.83
N PRO A 93 -1.89 1.40 12.46
CA PRO A 93 -2.60 1.31 13.74
C PRO A 93 -3.89 0.49 13.64
N SER A 94 -4.65 0.63 12.55
CA SER A 94 -5.87 -0.16 12.32
C SER A 94 -5.57 -1.66 12.26
N ALA A 95 -4.53 -2.07 11.53
CA ALA A 95 -4.16 -3.48 11.42
C ALA A 95 -3.73 -4.08 12.76
N VAL A 96 -2.95 -3.34 13.56
CA VAL A 96 -2.58 -3.76 14.92
C VAL A 96 -3.83 -3.93 15.79
N PHE A 97 -4.72 -2.93 15.80
CA PHE A 97 -5.96 -2.98 16.58
C PHE A 97 -6.84 -4.16 16.20
N LEU A 98 -7.09 -4.35 14.89
CA LEU A 98 -7.94 -5.41 14.37
C LEU A 98 -7.35 -6.79 14.63
N ALA A 99 -6.04 -6.97 14.46
CA ALA A 99 -5.39 -8.25 14.72
C ALA A 99 -5.47 -8.63 16.21
N LEU A 100 -5.26 -7.69 17.13
CA LEU A 100 -5.37 -7.95 18.57
C LEU A 100 -6.81 -8.31 18.98
N ARG A 101 -7.80 -7.57 18.46
CA ARG A 101 -9.22 -7.83 18.75
C ARG A 101 -9.69 -9.16 18.18
N ALA A 102 -9.33 -9.47 16.94
CA ALA A 102 -9.72 -10.72 16.29
C ALA A 102 -9.08 -11.93 16.99
N GLN A 103 -7.81 -11.84 17.42
CA GLN A 103 -7.15 -12.88 18.22
C GLN A 103 -7.83 -13.10 19.58
N ALA A 104 -8.36 -12.04 20.18
CA ALA A 104 -9.15 -12.12 21.41
C ALA A 104 -10.62 -12.55 21.16
N GLY A 105 -10.99 -12.93 19.94
CA GLY A 105 -12.36 -13.30 19.57
C GLY A 105 -13.37 -12.15 19.73
N THR A 106 -12.90 -10.91 19.78
CA THR A 106 -13.73 -9.74 20.09
C THR A 106 -14.12 -8.99 18.82
N PHE A 107 -15.32 -9.25 18.33
CA PHE A 107 -15.92 -8.62 17.14
C PHE A 107 -17.05 -7.67 17.54
N ASP A 108 -16.68 -6.58 18.22
CA ASP A 108 -17.61 -5.57 18.72
C ASP A 108 -17.82 -4.41 17.73
N THR A 109 -18.67 -3.45 18.06
CA THR A 109 -18.93 -2.27 17.21
C THR A 109 -17.64 -1.51 16.85
N TRP A 110 -16.67 -1.46 17.77
CA TRP A 110 -15.38 -0.80 17.53
C TRP A 110 -14.52 -1.56 16.53
N PHE A 111 -14.52 -2.91 16.58
CA PHE A 111 -13.90 -3.74 15.55
C PHE A 111 -14.45 -3.38 14.17
N TYR A 112 -15.77 -3.41 13.98
CA TYR A 112 -16.37 -3.14 12.67
C TYR A 112 -16.20 -1.69 12.20
N ALA A 113 -16.19 -0.72 13.13
CA ALA A 113 -15.90 0.68 12.81
C ALA A 113 -14.48 0.86 12.26
N VAL A 114 -13.46 0.32 12.97
CA VAL A 114 -12.06 0.38 12.52
C VAL A 114 -11.85 -0.46 11.26
N GLN A 115 -12.54 -1.59 11.13
CA GLN A 115 -12.52 -2.44 9.94
C GLN A 115 -13.00 -1.71 8.70
N THR A 116 -14.07 -0.93 8.82
CA THR A 116 -14.60 -0.11 7.74
C THR A 116 -13.59 0.97 7.33
N VAL A 117 -12.96 1.64 8.31
CA VAL A 117 -11.92 2.63 8.05
C VAL A 117 -10.71 1.99 7.35
N GLU A 118 -10.28 0.82 7.80
CA GLU A 118 -9.16 0.08 7.21
C GLU A 118 -9.42 -0.28 5.74
N LEU A 119 -10.61 -0.80 5.42
CA LEU A 119 -10.99 -1.12 4.04
C LEU A 119 -11.03 0.12 3.14
N VAL A 120 -11.64 1.22 3.59
CA VAL A 120 -11.72 2.46 2.79
C VAL A 120 -10.33 3.04 2.60
N ALA A 121 -9.55 3.17 3.68
CA ALA A 121 -8.18 3.68 3.62
C ALA A 121 -7.30 2.80 2.72
N GLY A 122 -7.48 1.48 2.76
CA GLY A 122 -6.73 0.52 1.94
C GLY A 122 -7.05 0.66 0.47
N ALA A 123 -8.34 0.76 0.10
CA ALA A 123 -8.79 0.98 -1.27
C ALA A 123 -8.24 2.30 -1.84
N VAL A 124 -8.30 3.38 -1.06
CA VAL A 124 -7.72 4.68 -1.43
C VAL A 124 -6.22 4.56 -1.62
N ASN A 125 -5.51 3.85 -0.74
CA ASN A 125 -4.06 3.68 -0.84
C ASN A 125 -3.66 2.91 -2.12
N ILE A 126 -4.37 1.83 -2.43
CA ILE A 126 -4.19 1.05 -3.66
C ILE A 126 -4.40 1.93 -4.89
N ALA A 127 -5.51 2.67 -4.94
CA ALA A 127 -5.83 3.55 -6.07
C ALA A 127 -4.75 4.62 -6.28
N LEU A 128 -4.31 5.28 -5.20
CA LEU A 128 -3.24 6.28 -5.26
C LEU A 128 -1.92 5.66 -5.74
N LEU A 129 -1.55 4.48 -5.24
CA LEU A 129 -0.32 3.79 -5.63
C LEU A 129 -0.36 3.34 -7.10
N ALA A 130 -1.49 2.81 -7.57
CA ALA A 130 -1.70 2.44 -8.97
C ALA A 130 -1.59 3.65 -9.91
N LEU A 131 -2.21 4.78 -9.55
CA LEU A 131 -2.06 6.04 -10.28
C LEU A 131 -0.60 6.52 -10.29
N ASN A 132 0.09 6.38 -9.17
CA ASN A 132 1.51 6.72 -9.04
C ASN A 132 2.42 5.88 -9.94
N MET A 133 2.11 4.58 -10.05
CA MET A 133 2.81 3.63 -10.91
C MET A 133 2.53 3.90 -12.39
N ARG A 134 1.27 4.15 -12.77
CA ARG A 134 0.88 4.53 -14.14
C ARG A 134 1.66 5.73 -14.65
N ASP A 135 1.77 6.75 -13.81
CA ASP A 135 2.52 7.96 -14.13
C ASP A 135 4.04 7.69 -14.25
N GLY A 136 4.57 6.75 -13.46
CA GLY A 136 5.94 6.25 -13.60
C GLY A 136 6.21 5.56 -14.95
N LEU A 137 5.27 4.72 -15.42
CA LEU A 137 5.38 4.05 -16.73
C LEU A 137 5.33 5.06 -17.88
N ARG A 138 4.45 6.06 -17.78
CA ARG A 138 4.37 7.17 -18.76
C ARG A 138 5.68 7.95 -18.86
N LEU A 139 6.33 8.22 -17.73
CA LEU A 139 7.65 8.88 -17.72
C LEU A 139 8.71 8.02 -18.40
N SER A 140 8.75 6.72 -18.09
CA SER A 140 9.69 5.78 -18.68
C SER A 140 9.55 5.71 -20.20
N ALA A 141 8.30 5.66 -20.70
CA ALA A 141 8.03 5.65 -22.13
C ALA A 141 8.51 6.93 -22.82
N ARG A 142 8.24 8.12 -22.23
CA ARG A 142 8.72 9.40 -22.78
C ARG A 142 10.24 9.50 -22.78
N SER A 143 10.90 9.04 -21.72
CA SER A 143 12.36 9.02 -21.66
C SER A 143 12.99 8.03 -22.63
N ALA A 144 12.31 6.94 -22.98
CA ALA A 144 12.78 6.01 -24.01
C ALA A 144 12.68 6.63 -25.41
N LEU A 145 11.55 7.26 -25.74
CA LEU A 145 11.36 7.98 -27.01
C LEU A 145 12.37 9.12 -27.20
N ALA A 146 12.71 9.86 -26.14
CA ALA A 146 13.68 10.95 -26.22
C ALA A 146 15.15 10.49 -26.37
N ARG A 147 15.42 9.18 -26.26
CA ARG A 147 16.76 8.58 -26.44
C ARG A 147 16.90 7.81 -27.75
N ALA A 148 15.80 7.58 -28.46
CA ALA A 148 15.75 6.96 -29.77
C ALA A 148 15.89 8.03 -30.86
#